data_AF-A0A9P7ZWR3-F1
#
_entry.id   AF-A0A9P7ZWR3-F1
#
_cell.length_a   1.000
_cell.length_b   1.000
_cell.length_c   1.000
_cell.angle_alpha   90.00
_cell.angle_beta   90.00
_cell.angle_gamma   90.00
#
_symmetry.space_group_name_H-M   'P 1'
#
loop_
_entity.id
_entity.type
_entity.pdbx_description
1 polymer ?
#
loop_
_entity_poly.entity_id
_entity_poly.type
_entity_poly.pdbx_seq_one_letter_code
_entity_poly.pdbx_strand_id
1 'polypeptide(L)'
;MPLMEQLGLLEDLKKISKVIEHTTIFKENMEVMKEVRLKDNKSLLMINFFFLFSLFKGALNAMLDAVILANAIFEMPSSSFKHIGSAFNEYYQERFPTMTSELASSQQMGKVMAGQSRFDTITRHILLNYVPKWFKEKNLEYTASYRPQATFLPMVENRGTLPVKAQKKSKKYAKIISMSE
;
A
#
# COMPACT_ATOMS: atom_id res chain seq x y z
N MET A 1 8.81 1.39 4.88
CA MET A 1 8.36 2.31 3.80
C MET A 1 9.29 3.51 3.78
N PRO A 2 9.78 3.97 2.62
CA PRO A 2 10.67 5.12 2.51
C PRO A 2 10.14 6.38 3.22
N LEU A 3 8.82 6.62 3.12
CA LEU A 3 8.17 7.72 3.82
C LEU A 3 8.43 7.73 5.34
N MET A 4 8.37 6.58 6.01
CA MET A 4 8.57 6.51 7.45
C MET A 4 10.02 6.80 7.86
N GLU A 5 10.95 6.51 6.96
CA GLU A 5 12.35 6.88 7.13
C GLU A 5 12.54 8.39 6.91
N GLN A 6 11.90 8.97 5.89
CA GLN A 6 11.90 10.43 5.68
C GLN A 6 11.36 11.21 6.88
N LEU A 7 10.37 10.65 7.57
CA LEU A 7 9.76 11.27 8.76
C LEU A 7 10.52 10.95 10.06
N GLY A 8 11.57 10.13 10.02
CA GLY A 8 12.30 9.69 11.23
C GLY A 8 11.50 8.75 12.14
N LEU A 9 10.36 8.22 11.68
CA LEU A 9 9.44 7.38 12.47
C LEU A 9 9.73 5.88 12.35
N LEU A 10 10.62 5.47 11.44
CA LEU A 10 10.82 4.07 11.10
C LEU A 10 11.25 3.22 12.31
N GLU A 11 12.20 3.69 13.11
CA GLU A 11 12.72 2.92 14.24
C GLU A 11 11.71 2.79 15.38
N ASP A 12 10.92 3.84 15.63
CA ASP A 12 9.88 3.78 16.65
C ASP A 12 8.73 2.87 16.23
N LEU A 13 8.35 2.89 14.95
CA LEU A 13 7.38 1.94 14.39
C LEU A 13 7.86 0.49 14.49
N LYS A 14 9.16 0.23 14.27
CA LYS A 14 9.73 -1.11 14.44
C LYS A 14 9.64 -1.59 15.89
N LYS A 15 9.88 -0.71 16.87
CA LYS A 15 9.79 -1.05 18.30
C LYS A 15 8.38 -1.44 18.75
N ILE A 16 7.35 -0.79 18.20
CA ILE A 16 5.95 -1.07 18.57
C ILE A 16 5.32 -2.21 17.76
N SER A 17 5.92 -2.58 16.63
CA SER A 17 5.43 -3.66 15.77
C SER A 17 5.55 -5.02 16.47
N LYS A 18 4.41 -5.62 16.84
CA LYS A 18 4.36 -6.97 17.40
C LYS A 18 3.95 -7.97 16.31
N VAL A 19 4.65 -9.09 16.24
CA VAL A 19 4.27 -10.21 15.38
C VAL A 19 3.00 -10.85 15.95
N ILE A 20 1.97 -11.02 15.12
CA ILE A 20 0.76 -11.74 15.50
C ILE A 20 1.10 -13.23 15.51
N GLU A 21 1.10 -13.86 16.68
CA GLU A 21 1.42 -15.29 16.83
C GLU A 21 0.18 -16.20 16.84
N HIS A 22 -0.94 -15.67 17.34
CA HIS A 22 -2.21 -16.38 17.48
C HIS A 22 -3.38 -15.50 17.03
N THR A 23 -4.42 -16.14 16.49
CA THR A 23 -5.71 -15.52 16.18
C THR A 23 -6.82 -16.35 16.81
N THR A 24 -7.72 -15.69 17.53
CA THR A 24 -8.92 -16.30 18.09
C THR A 24 -10.07 -16.10 17.11
N ILE A 25 -10.68 -17.19 16.67
CA ILE A 25 -11.88 -17.16 15.82
C ILE A 25 -13.09 -17.18 16.74
N PHE A 26 -13.98 -16.21 16.56
CA PHE A 26 -15.22 -16.08 17.30
C PHE A 26 -16.40 -16.47 16.43
N LYS A 27 -17.45 -17.00 17.04
CA LYS A 27 -18.78 -17.11 16.44
C LYS A 27 -19.43 -15.73 16.38
N GLU A 28 -20.56 -15.64 15.66
CA GLU A 28 -21.41 -14.44 15.61
C GLU A 28 -21.91 -14.00 17.00
N ASN A 29 -22.10 -14.94 17.93
CA ASN A 29 -22.44 -14.64 19.34
C ASN A 29 -21.22 -14.32 20.23
N MET A 30 -20.05 -14.05 19.64
CA MET A 30 -18.78 -13.75 20.33
C MET A 30 -18.23 -14.89 21.20
N GLU A 31 -18.75 -16.12 21.08
CA GLU A 31 -18.12 -17.29 21.69
C GLU A 31 -16.84 -17.67 20.94
N VAL A 32 -15.80 -18.04 21.70
CA VAL A 32 -14.55 -18.54 21.13
C VAL A 32 -14.80 -19.89 20.45
N MET A 33 -14.66 -19.93 19.12
CA MET A 33 -14.72 -21.19 18.36
C MET A 33 -13.42 -21.96 18.47
N LYS A 34 -12.30 -21.26 18.22
CA LYS A 34 -11.00 -21.88 18.08
C LYS A 34 -9.91 -20.85 18.19
N GLU A 35 -8.90 -21.18 18.97
CA GLU A 35 -7.63 -20.46 18.96
C GLU A 35 -6.70 -21.12 17.95
N VAL A 36 -6.20 -20.33 16.99
CA VAL A 36 -5.33 -20.82 15.92
C VAL A 36 -3.95 -20.21 16.12
N ARG A 37 -2.97 -21.07 16.42
CA ARG A 37 -1.56 -20.73 16.26
C ARG A 37 -1.25 -20.63 14.77
N LEU A 38 -0.83 -19.44 14.34
CA LEU A 38 -0.60 -19.18 12.92
C LEU A 38 0.57 -20.00 12.38
N LYS A 39 1.59 -20.29 13.20
CA LYS A 39 2.77 -21.08 12.80
C LYS A 39 2.43 -22.51 12.35
N ASP A 40 1.35 -23.09 12.87
CA ASP A 40 1.03 -24.51 12.69
C ASP A 40 0.05 -24.76 11.53
N ASN A 41 -0.54 -23.72 10.92
CA ASN A 41 -1.67 -23.86 10.01
C ASN A 41 -1.55 -23.01 8.73
N LYS A 42 -0.88 -23.56 7.71
CA LYS A 42 -0.57 -22.89 6.42
C LYS A 42 -1.80 -22.38 5.65
N SER A 43 -2.94 -23.07 5.72
CA SER A 43 -4.16 -22.66 4.99
C SER A 43 -4.86 -21.48 5.66
N LEU A 44 -4.89 -21.45 6.99
CA LEU A 44 -5.41 -20.34 7.80
C LEU A 44 -4.51 -19.11 7.74
N LEU A 45 -3.19 -19.31 7.65
CA LEU A 45 -2.23 -18.25 7.35
C LEU A 45 -2.61 -17.52 6.06
N MET A 46 -2.94 -18.22 4.98
CA MET A 46 -3.30 -17.55 3.72
C MET A 46 -4.61 -16.76 3.79
N ILE A 47 -5.63 -17.28 4.48
CA ILE A 47 -6.95 -16.61 4.59
C ILE A 47 -6.86 -15.38 5.50
N ASN A 48 -6.20 -15.49 6.67
CA ASN A 48 -5.98 -14.35 7.56
C ASN A 48 -5.02 -13.33 6.94
N PHE A 49 -3.99 -13.80 6.24
CA PHE A 49 -3.11 -12.93 5.47
C PHE A 49 -3.90 -12.16 4.42
N PHE A 50 -4.85 -12.79 3.72
CA PHE A 50 -5.69 -12.08 2.74
C PHE A 50 -6.53 -10.96 3.38
N PHE A 51 -7.23 -11.24 4.48
CA PHE A 51 -8.03 -10.24 5.19
C PHE A 51 -7.16 -9.09 5.72
N LEU A 52 -6.04 -9.41 6.39
CA LEU A 52 -5.11 -8.41 6.89
C LEU A 52 -4.48 -7.60 5.75
N PHE A 53 -4.13 -8.25 4.65
CA PHE A 53 -3.58 -7.61 3.46
C PHE A 53 -4.58 -6.68 2.78
N SER A 54 -5.88 -7.03 2.76
CA SER A 54 -6.93 -6.15 2.25
C SER A 54 -7.10 -4.89 3.11
N LEU A 55 -7.13 -5.05 4.44
CA LEU A 55 -7.21 -3.89 5.36
C LEU A 55 -5.95 -3.02 5.28
N PHE A 56 -4.78 -3.66 5.21
CA PHE A 56 -3.49 -2.99 5.06
C PHE A 56 -3.42 -2.17 3.76
N LYS A 57 -3.99 -2.67 2.66
CA LYS A 57 -4.06 -1.94 1.39
C LYS A 57 -4.83 -0.62 1.51
N GLY A 58 -5.92 -0.58 2.27
CA GLY A 58 -6.67 0.65 2.50
C GLY A 58 -5.84 1.72 3.21
N ALA A 59 -5.19 1.33 4.32
CA ALA A 59 -4.31 2.23 5.07
C ALA A 59 -3.11 2.68 4.23
N LEU A 60 -2.45 1.75 3.54
CA LEU A 60 -1.33 2.07 2.64
C LEU A 60 -1.75 3.08 1.58
N ASN A 61 -2.88 2.84 0.89
CA ASN A 61 -3.38 3.75 -0.13
C ASN A 61 -3.65 5.15 0.43
N ALA A 62 -4.27 5.26 1.60
CA ALA A 62 -4.50 6.55 2.26
C ALA A 62 -3.19 7.28 2.57
N MET A 63 -2.15 6.55 2.98
CA MET A 63 -0.82 7.13 3.22
C MET A 63 -0.17 7.60 1.92
N LEU A 64 -0.25 6.82 0.84
CA LEU A 64 0.24 7.22 -0.47
C LEU A 64 -0.50 8.48 -0.97
N ASP A 65 -1.82 8.52 -0.80
CA ASP A 65 -2.66 9.65 -1.18
C ASP A 65 -2.26 10.92 -0.40
N ALA A 66 -2.04 10.78 0.91
CA ALA A 66 -1.58 11.87 1.76
C ALA A 66 -0.23 12.44 1.31
N VAL A 67 0.72 11.58 0.90
CA VAL A 67 2.03 12.02 0.38
C VAL A 67 1.89 12.77 -0.94
N ILE A 68 1.14 12.24 -1.90
CA ILE A 68 0.95 12.91 -3.20
C ILE A 68 0.24 14.24 -3.01
N LEU A 69 -0.79 14.28 -2.17
CA LEU A 69 -1.52 15.52 -1.88
C LEU A 69 -0.62 16.55 -1.19
N ALA A 70 0.20 16.12 -0.21
CA ALA A 70 1.17 16.99 0.44
C ALA A 70 2.18 17.56 -0.57
N ASN A 71 2.66 16.75 -1.50
CA ASN A 71 3.55 17.21 -2.58
C ASN A 71 2.86 18.24 -3.48
N ALA A 72 1.59 18.01 -3.87
CA ALA A 72 0.82 18.94 -4.69
C ALA A 72 0.59 20.27 -3.96
N ILE A 73 0.25 20.23 -2.67
CA ILE A 73 0.06 21.41 -1.82
C ILE A 73 1.38 22.19 -1.68
N PHE A 74 2.50 21.49 -1.45
CA PHE A 74 3.81 22.14 -1.32
C PHE A 74 4.19 22.93 -2.58
N GLU A 75 3.89 22.41 -3.76
CA GLU A 75 4.17 23.08 -5.04
C GLU A 75 3.30 24.32 -5.32
N MET A 76 2.17 24.50 -4.62
CA MET A 76 1.25 25.62 -4.91
C MET A 76 1.89 26.99 -4.66
N PRO A 77 1.84 27.94 -5.62
CA PRO A 77 2.47 29.24 -5.45
C PRO A 77 1.74 30.13 -4.41
N SER A 78 0.44 29.95 -4.21
CA SER A 78 -0.33 30.65 -3.17
C SER A 78 -1.58 29.84 -2.77
N SER A 79 -2.23 30.24 -1.68
CA SER A 79 -3.50 29.65 -1.18
C SER A 79 -4.75 30.11 -1.96
N SER A 80 -4.59 30.63 -3.18
CA SER A 80 -5.74 31.02 -3.99
C SER A 80 -6.57 29.80 -4.40
N PHE A 81 -7.89 29.97 -4.51
CA PHE A 81 -8.79 28.89 -4.93
C PHE A 81 -8.38 28.27 -6.27
N LYS A 82 -7.88 29.08 -7.21
CA LYS A 82 -7.37 28.61 -8.50
C LYS A 82 -6.17 27.66 -8.33
N HIS A 83 -5.22 27.98 -7.46
CA HIS A 83 -4.06 27.14 -7.21
C HIS A 83 -4.42 25.87 -6.45
N ILE A 84 -5.35 25.96 -5.50
CA ILE A 84 -5.90 24.80 -4.79
C ILE A 84 -6.55 23.84 -5.81
N GLY A 85 -7.42 24.33 -6.68
CA GLY A 85 -8.04 23.51 -7.73
C GLY A 85 -7.01 22.86 -8.66
N SER A 86 -5.96 23.60 -9.03
CA SER A 86 -4.86 23.05 -9.83
C SER A 86 -4.11 21.93 -9.11
N ALA A 87 -3.82 22.09 -7.81
CA ALA A 87 -3.15 21.07 -7.01
C ALA A 87 -3.98 19.79 -6.86
N PHE A 88 -5.29 19.92 -6.61
CA PHE A 88 -6.19 18.76 -6.60
C PHE A 88 -6.28 18.07 -7.96
N ASN A 89 -6.28 18.82 -9.05
CA ASN A 89 -6.24 18.24 -10.38
C ASN A 89 -4.92 17.50 -10.65
N GLU A 90 -3.78 18.08 -10.27
CA GLU A 90 -2.47 17.39 -10.37
C GLU A 90 -2.44 16.09 -9.55
N TYR A 91 -2.90 16.14 -8.29
CA TYR A 91 -3.08 14.97 -7.45
C TYR A 91 -3.94 13.91 -8.14
N TYR A 92 -5.10 14.30 -8.69
CA TYR A 92 -6.01 13.40 -9.37
C TYR A 92 -5.36 12.75 -10.58
N GLN A 93 -4.71 13.53 -11.45
CA GLN A 93 -4.06 13.00 -12.65
C GLN A 93 -2.91 12.04 -12.33
N GLU A 94 -2.15 12.30 -11.26
CA GLU A 94 -1.06 11.43 -10.84
C GLU A 94 -1.57 10.12 -10.21
N ARG A 95 -2.57 10.22 -9.32
CA ARG A 95 -2.98 9.08 -8.47
C ARG A 95 -4.12 8.25 -9.07
N PHE A 96 -5.09 8.88 -9.72
CA PHE A 96 -6.33 8.23 -10.15
C PHE A 96 -6.11 6.97 -11.02
N PRO A 97 -5.18 6.94 -12.01
CA PRO A 97 -4.97 5.74 -12.81
C PRO A 97 -4.44 4.56 -11.99
N THR A 98 -3.54 4.82 -11.05
CA THR A 98 -2.95 3.78 -10.19
C THR A 98 -3.97 3.29 -9.16
N MET A 99 -4.75 4.20 -8.57
CA MET A 99 -5.77 3.86 -7.58
C MET A 99 -6.89 3.02 -8.20
N THR A 100 -7.33 3.38 -9.41
CA THR A 100 -8.40 2.66 -10.12
C THR A 100 -7.99 1.22 -10.46
N SER A 101 -6.75 1.01 -10.92
CA SER A 101 -6.26 -0.34 -11.24
C SER A 101 -6.09 -1.20 -9.98
N GLU A 102 -5.61 -0.62 -8.88
CA GLU A 102 -5.51 -1.27 -7.57
C GLU A 102 -6.89 -1.65 -7.02
N LEU A 103 -7.87 -0.75 -7.12
CA LEU A 103 -9.24 -0.97 -6.67
C LEU A 103 -9.90 -2.09 -7.46
N ALA A 104 -9.83 -2.04 -8.80
CA ALA A 104 -10.38 -3.08 -9.66
C ALA A 104 -9.76 -4.46 -9.37
N SER A 105 -8.43 -4.51 -9.22
CA SER A 105 -7.71 -5.73 -8.86
C SER A 105 -8.13 -6.26 -7.48
N SER A 106 -8.32 -5.35 -6.51
CA SER A 106 -8.76 -5.70 -5.16
C SER A 106 -10.19 -6.23 -5.14
N GLN A 107 -11.11 -5.61 -5.89
CA GLN A 107 -12.50 -6.05 -6.02
C GLN A 107 -12.59 -7.44 -6.67
N GLN A 108 -11.84 -7.66 -7.76
CA GLN A 108 -11.77 -8.97 -8.41
C GLN A 108 -11.24 -10.04 -7.47
N MET A 109 -10.14 -9.76 -6.77
CA MET A 109 -9.58 -10.71 -5.80
C MET A 109 -10.55 -10.96 -4.64
N GLY A 110 -11.21 -9.91 -4.13
CA GLY A 110 -12.26 -10.03 -3.12
C GLY A 110 -13.42 -10.92 -3.57
N LYS A 111 -13.87 -10.76 -4.81
CA LYS A 111 -14.89 -11.63 -5.41
C LYS A 111 -14.45 -13.08 -5.48
N VAL A 112 -13.20 -13.36 -5.90
CA VAL A 112 -12.71 -14.73 -5.97
C VAL A 112 -12.56 -15.37 -4.58
N MET A 113 -12.14 -14.58 -3.58
CA MET A 113 -11.90 -15.09 -2.23
C MET A 113 -13.19 -15.28 -1.42
N ALA A 114 -14.14 -14.35 -1.53
CA ALA A 114 -15.42 -14.41 -0.82
C ALA A 114 -16.54 -15.07 -1.64
N GLY A 115 -16.33 -15.27 -2.94
CA GLY A 115 -17.30 -15.83 -3.86
C GLY A 115 -17.62 -17.29 -3.55
N GLN A 116 -18.91 -17.62 -3.61
CA GLN A 116 -19.43 -18.95 -3.32
C GLN A 116 -19.82 -19.73 -4.58
N SER A 117 -19.55 -19.21 -5.78
CA SER A 117 -19.83 -19.96 -7.00
C SER A 117 -18.85 -21.11 -7.21
N ARG A 118 -19.26 -22.11 -8.00
CA ARG A 118 -18.36 -23.22 -8.39
C ARG A 118 -17.14 -22.70 -9.16
N PHE A 119 -17.33 -21.68 -9.99
CA PHE A 119 -16.23 -21.02 -10.70
C PHE A 119 -15.26 -20.31 -9.76
N ASP A 120 -15.76 -19.61 -8.73
CA ASP A 120 -14.89 -18.97 -7.72
C ASP A 120 -14.08 -20.02 -6.94
N THR A 121 -14.71 -21.16 -6.62
CA THR A 121 -14.05 -22.27 -5.93
C THR A 121 -12.91 -22.86 -6.76
N ILE A 122 -13.15 -23.14 -8.05
CA ILE A 122 -12.12 -23.63 -8.97
C ILE A 122 -11.00 -22.60 -9.12
N THR A 123 -11.35 -21.33 -9.36
CA THR A 123 -10.38 -20.25 -9.54
C THR A 123 -9.51 -20.08 -8.31
N ARG A 124 -10.11 -20.04 -7.12
CA ARG A 124 -9.38 -20.00 -5.85
C ARG A 124 -8.49 -21.21 -5.67
N HIS A 125 -8.95 -22.42 -6.00
CA HIS A 125 -8.11 -23.61 -5.92
C HIS A 125 -6.86 -23.51 -6.83
N ILE A 126 -7.03 -22.99 -8.05
CA ILE A 126 -5.92 -22.71 -8.97
C ILE A 126 -4.97 -21.65 -8.39
N LEU A 127 -5.52 -20.52 -7.93
CA LEU A 127 -4.73 -19.41 -7.40
C LEU A 127 -3.89 -19.79 -6.17
N LEU A 128 -4.48 -20.56 -5.26
CA LEU A 128 -3.83 -20.94 -4.00
C LEU A 128 -2.75 -22.01 -4.23
N ASN A 129 -3.02 -23.01 -5.08
CA ASN A 129 -2.19 -24.21 -5.17
C ASN A 129 -1.27 -24.24 -6.39
N TYR A 130 -1.68 -23.65 -7.52
CA TYR A 130 -0.99 -23.84 -8.81
C TYR A 130 -0.31 -22.58 -9.34
N VAL A 131 -0.64 -21.39 -8.84
CA VAL A 131 0.04 -20.17 -9.27
C VAL A 131 1.52 -20.24 -8.88
N PRO A 132 2.44 -20.15 -9.87
CA PRO A 132 3.86 -20.21 -9.60
C PRO A 132 4.35 -19.09 -8.69
N LYS A 133 5.39 -19.37 -7.91
CA LYS A 133 5.99 -18.39 -6.98
C LYS A 133 6.46 -17.13 -7.71
N TRP A 134 7.14 -17.26 -8.85
CA TRP A 134 7.63 -16.13 -9.64
C TRP A 134 6.51 -15.17 -10.06
N PHE A 135 5.30 -15.69 -10.31
CA PHE A 135 4.15 -14.87 -10.69
C PHE A 135 3.63 -14.08 -9.48
N LYS A 136 3.60 -14.71 -8.30
CA LYS A 136 3.24 -14.04 -7.03
C LYS A 136 4.26 -12.94 -6.71
N GLU A 137 5.54 -13.25 -6.86
CA GLU A 137 6.65 -12.30 -6.68
C GLU A 137 6.48 -11.12 -7.64
N LYS A 138 6.35 -11.35 -8.95
CA LYS A 138 6.16 -10.29 -9.95
C LYS A 138 4.93 -9.38 -9.69
N ASN A 139 3.83 -9.93 -9.19
CA ASN A 139 2.66 -9.12 -8.79
C ASN A 139 2.96 -8.25 -7.57
N LEU A 140 3.69 -8.80 -6.59
CA LEU A 140 4.14 -8.04 -5.43
C LEU A 140 5.11 -6.93 -5.85
N GLU A 141 6.01 -7.22 -6.79
CA GLU A 141 6.96 -6.24 -7.34
C GLU A 141 6.25 -5.03 -7.95
N TYR A 142 5.24 -5.29 -8.80
CA TYR A 142 4.45 -4.23 -9.41
C TYR A 142 3.80 -3.33 -8.35
N THR A 143 3.19 -3.94 -7.33
CA THR A 143 2.56 -3.21 -6.22
C THR A 143 3.59 -2.42 -5.41
N ALA A 144 4.78 -2.98 -5.18
CA ALA A 144 5.84 -2.35 -4.41
C ALA A 144 6.61 -1.25 -5.17
N SER A 145 6.47 -1.21 -6.51
CA SER A 145 7.16 -0.24 -7.37
C SER A 145 6.65 1.19 -7.22
N TYR A 146 5.37 1.35 -6.87
CA TYR A 146 4.74 2.66 -6.62
C TYR A 146 4.86 3.02 -5.14
N ARG A 147 5.84 3.87 -4.84
CA ARG A 147 6.17 4.30 -3.47
C ARG A 147 6.59 5.76 -3.44
N PRO A 148 5.64 6.69 -3.68
CA PRO A 148 5.93 8.11 -3.62
C PRO A 148 6.54 8.52 -2.28
N GLN A 149 7.44 9.48 -2.35
CA GLN A 149 8.13 10.10 -1.24
C GLN A 149 7.73 11.58 -1.11
N ALA A 150 7.93 12.18 0.06
CA ALA A 150 7.74 13.61 0.22
C ALA A 150 8.82 14.36 -0.58
N THR A 151 8.43 15.19 -1.54
CA THR A 151 9.35 15.85 -2.49
C THR A 151 10.05 17.08 -1.91
N PHE A 152 9.56 17.57 -0.77
CA PHE A 152 10.11 18.67 0.01
C PHE A 152 11.05 18.20 1.13
N LEU A 153 11.37 16.92 1.17
CA LEU A 153 12.36 16.32 2.06
C LEU A 153 13.46 15.66 1.23
N PRO A 154 14.65 15.42 1.82
CA PRO A 154 15.66 14.57 1.20
C PRO A 154 15.06 13.20 0.83
N MET A 155 15.32 12.76 -0.40
CA MET A 155 14.84 11.48 -0.89
C MET A 155 15.65 10.35 -0.25
N VAL A 156 14.96 9.30 0.18
CA VAL A 156 15.62 8.08 0.65
C VAL A 156 16.10 7.29 -0.57
N GLU A 157 17.33 6.78 -0.46
CA GLU A 157 17.95 5.93 -1.46
C GLU A 157 17.13 4.66 -1.73
N ASN A 158 17.16 4.18 -2.97
CA ASN A 158 16.54 2.92 -3.30
C ASN A 158 17.41 1.74 -2.80
N ARG A 159 17.05 1.14 -1.67
CA ARG A 159 17.69 -0.09 -1.15
C ARG A 159 17.13 -1.39 -1.73
N GLY A 160 16.09 -1.31 -2.56
CA GLY A 160 15.45 -2.49 -3.16
C GLY A 160 16.07 -2.86 -4.50
N THR A 161 15.94 -4.13 -4.88
CA THR A 161 16.35 -4.65 -6.21
C THR A 161 15.41 -4.22 -7.33
N LEU A 162 14.21 -3.78 -6.97
CA LEU A 162 13.17 -3.44 -7.94
C LEU A 162 13.28 -1.98 -8.40
N PRO A 163 13.02 -1.72 -9.69
CA PRO A 163 12.95 -0.37 -10.20
C PRO A 163 11.76 0.37 -9.56
N VAL A 164 11.99 1.62 -9.18
CA VAL A 164 10.95 2.49 -8.63
C VAL A 164 10.29 3.25 -9.75
N LYS A 165 8.96 3.35 -9.72
CA LYS A 165 8.25 4.24 -10.64
C LYS A 165 8.75 5.67 -10.41
N ALA A 166 9.19 6.32 -11.49
CA ALA A 166 9.71 7.68 -11.41
C ALA A 166 8.65 8.63 -10.83
N GLN A 167 9.08 9.51 -9.94
CA GLN A 167 8.24 10.52 -9.30
C GLN A 167 8.64 11.92 -9.78
N LYS A 168 7.66 12.83 -9.88
CA LYS A 168 7.89 14.25 -10.16
C LYS A 168 8.74 14.88 -9.04
N LYS A 169 9.86 15.48 -9.40
CA LYS A 169 10.71 16.24 -8.45
C LYS A 169 10.10 17.61 -8.16
N SER A 170 10.28 18.10 -6.92
CA SER A 170 9.83 19.43 -6.51
C SER A 170 10.70 20.53 -7.14
N LYS A 171 10.06 21.55 -7.72
CA LYS A 171 10.76 22.72 -8.25
C LYS A 171 11.16 23.67 -7.14
N LYS A 172 10.27 23.84 -6.16
CA LYS A 172 10.49 24.73 -5.01
C LYS A 172 11.61 24.22 -4.12
N TYR A 173 11.64 22.93 -3.83
CA TYR A 173 12.67 22.34 -3.00
C TYR A 173 14.06 22.43 -3.66
N ALA A 174 14.14 22.20 -4.97
CA ALA A 174 15.38 22.42 -5.72
C ALA A 174 15.89 23.86 -5.60
N LYS A 175 14.99 24.84 -5.66
CA LYS A 175 15.35 26.25 -5.45
C LYS A 175 15.85 26.52 -4.03
N ILE A 176 15.20 25.95 -3.01
CA ILE A 176 15.61 26.10 -1.61
C ILE A 176 17.02 25.56 -1.39
N ILE A 177 17.32 24.37 -1.91
CA ILE A 177 18.66 23.77 -1.79
C ILE A 177 19.72 24.64 -2.49
N SER A 178 19.44 25.11 -3.71
CA SER A 178 20.38 25.96 -4.45
C SER A 178 20.66 27.32 -3.80
N MET A 179 19.83 27.74 -2.83
CA MET A 179 20.03 28.98 -2.07
C MET A 179 20.77 28.75 -0.75
N SER A 180 20.89 27.50 -0.30
CA SER A 180 21.59 27.12 0.94
C SER A 180 23.04 26.71 0.73
N GLU A 181 23.47 26.56 -0.53
CA GLU A 181 24.86 26.34 -0.95
C GLU A 181 25.55 27.67 -1.28
#